data_AF-J8TXB0-F1
#
_entry.id   AF-J8TXB0-F1
#
_cell.length_a   1.000
_cell.length_b   1.000
_cell.length_c   1.000
_cell.angle_alpha   90.00
_cell.angle_beta   90.00
_cell.angle_gamma   90.00
#
_symmetry.space_group_name_H-M   'P 1'
#
loop_
_entity.id
_entity.type
_entity.pdbx_description
1 polymer ?
#
loop_
_entity_poly.entity_id
_entity_poly.type
_entity_poly.pdbx_seq_one_letter_code
_entity_poly.pdbx_strand_id
1 'polypeptide(L)'
;MTLSSIRKVYQGIADRRQMFRMFDRHARRPDRWANDDSALYRGEWFELDQAGHDYMFEILPPLWMRGEMFAMREFLTGSITSIFLTLRIDGRIRYFHGYCDLADKG
;
A
#
# COMPACT_ATOMS: atom_id res chain seq x y z
N MET A 1 19.19 6.99 -12.01
CA MET A 1 18.01 6.80 -11.13
C MET A 1 16.77 6.90 -11.98
N THR A 2 16.23 5.78 -12.46
CA THR A 2 14.89 5.77 -13.06
C THR A 2 13.90 5.86 -11.90
N LEU A 3 13.29 7.03 -11.70
CA LEU A 3 12.18 7.21 -10.78
C LEU A 3 11.14 6.12 -11.10
N SER A 4 10.88 5.19 -10.18
CA SER A 4 9.72 4.31 -10.33
C SER A 4 8.52 5.23 -10.44
N SER A 5 7.86 5.24 -11.60
CA SER A 5 6.69 6.08 -11.82
C SER A 5 5.68 5.76 -10.71
N ILE A 6 5.25 6.75 -9.95
CA ILE A 6 4.12 6.59 -9.03
C ILE A 6 2.90 6.21 -9.89
N ARG A 7 2.30 5.04 -9.63
CA ARG A 7 1.24 4.44 -10.46
C ARG A 7 -0.01 4.15 -9.65
N LYS A 8 -1.14 4.72 -10.08
CA LYS A 8 -2.45 4.32 -9.58
C LYS A 8 -2.86 3.00 -10.21
N VAL A 9 -2.98 1.93 -9.43
CA VAL A 9 -3.23 0.57 -9.95
C VAL A 9 -4.70 0.16 -10.01
N TYR A 10 -5.58 0.93 -9.36
CA TYR A 10 -7.02 0.75 -9.40
C TYR A 10 -7.72 2.07 -9.69
N GLN A 11 -8.65 2.07 -10.65
CA GLN A 11 -9.46 3.24 -10.98
C GLN A 11 -10.76 3.19 -10.20
N GLY A 12 -10.97 4.19 -9.33
CA GLY A 12 -12.10 4.27 -8.40
C GLY A 12 -11.69 4.13 -6.95
N ILE A 13 -12.69 3.86 -6.09
CA ILE A 13 -12.53 3.59 -4.65
C ILE A 13 -12.72 2.09 -4.46
N ALA A 14 -11.70 1.40 -3.96
CA ALA A 14 -11.75 -0.03 -3.74
C ALA A 14 -12.59 -0.37 -2.51
N ASP A 15 -13.62 -1.19 -2.69
CA ASP A 15 -14.30 -1.88 -1.59
C ASP A 15 -13.39 -2.96 -0.99
N ARG A 16 -13.83 -3.57 0.12
CA ARG A 16 -13.09 -4.64 0.82
C ARG A 16 -12.60 -5.75 -0.12
N ARG A 17 -13.44 -6.23 -1.05
CA ARG A 17 -13.07 -7.32 -1.96
C ARG A 17 -12.04 -6.86 -2.98
N GLN A 18 -12.15 -5.64 -3.50
CA GLN A 18 -11.18 -5.06 -4.42
C GLN A 18 -9.86 -4.75 -3.72
N MET A 19 -9.88 -4.28 -2.47
CA MET A 19 -8.69 -4.04 -1.65
C MET A 19 -7.83 -5.30 -1.51
N PHE A 20 -8.41 -6.42 -1.07
CA PHE A 20 -7.67 -7.69 -0.99
C PHE A 20 -7.17 -8.19 -2.35
N ARG A 21 -7.94 -7.97 -3.42
CA ARG A 21 -7.47 -8.27 -4.78
C ARG A 21 -6.25 -7.43 -5.17
N MET A 22 -6.18 -6.17 -4.74
CA MET A 22 -5.02 -5.32 -5.00
C MET A 22 -3.81 -5.75 -4.18
N PHE A 23 -4.00 -6.21 -2.95
CA PHE A 23 -2.90 -6.81 -2.16
C PHE A 23 -2.32 -8.06 -2.84
N ASP A 24 -3.18 -8.89 -3.44
CA ASP A 24 -2.79 -10.12 -4.14
C ASP A 24 -2.43 -9.90 -5.63
N ARG A 25 -2.31 -8.65 -6.10
CA ARG A 25 -2.12 -8.32 -7.52
C ARG A 25 -0.94 -9.06 -8.17
N HIS A 26 0.11 -9.33 -7.39
CA HIS A 26 1.33 -10.02 -7.84
C HIS A 26 1.48 -11.44 -7.28
N ALA A 27 0.42 -12.03 -6.70
CA ALA A 27 0.47 -13.34 -6.03
C ALA A 27 0.74 -14.53 -6.98
N ARG A 28 0.45 -14.37 -8.28
CA ARG A 28 0.61 -15.43 -9.31
C ARG A 28 1.90 -15.29 -10.14
N ARG A 29 2.88 -14.51 -9.69
CA ARG A 29 4.10 -14.28 -10.47
C ARG A 29 4.98 -15.55 -10.57
N PRO A 30 5.67 -15.76 -11.70
CA PRO A 30 6.70 -16.80 -11.79
C PRO A 30 7.86 -16.47 -10.85
N ASP A 31 8.51 -17.50 -10.32
CA ASP A 31 9.80 -17.40 -9.61
C ASP A 31 9.81 -16.55 -8.31
N ARG A 32 8.77 -16.75 -7.48
CA ARG A 32 8.51 -16.04 -6.20
C ARG A 32 9.69 -15.94 -5.22
N TRP A 33 10.71 -16.79 -5.36
CA TRP A 33 11.81 -16.92 -4.39
C TRP A 33 13.18 -16.49 -4.93
N ALA A 34 13.31 -16.14 -6.21
CA ALA A 34 14.62 -15.92 -6.83
C ALA A 34 15.08 -14.45 -6.87
N ASN A 35 14.16 -13.46 -6.82
CA ASN A 35 14.50 -12.06 -7.06
C ASN A 35 14.02 -11.08 -5.98
N ASP A 36 14.72 -9.95 -5.90
CA ASP A 36 14.24 -8.74 -5.20
C ASP A 36 13.04 -8.14 -5.96
N ASP A 37 11.85 -8.59 -5.56
CA ASP A 37 10.59 -8.19 -6.18
C ASP A 37 10.06 -6.83 -5.67
N SER A 38 10.85 -6.10 -4.87
CA SER A 38 10.49 -4.79 -4.35
C SER A 38 10.07 -3.81 -5.45
N ALA A 39 10.71 -3.90 -6.62
CA ALA A 39 10.43 -3.07 -7.79
C ALA A 39 8.99 -3.20 -8.33
N LEU A 40 8.32 -4.33 -8.13
CA LEU A 40 6.93 -4.53 -8.58
C LEU A 40 5.94 -3.67 -7.79
N TYR A 41 6.15 -3.60 -6.48
CA TYR A 41 5.26 -2.90 -5.55
C TYR A 41 5.61 -1.42 -5.43
N ARG A 42 6.88 -1.06 -5.63
CA ARG A 42 7.38 0.31 -5.44
C ARG A 42 6.62 1.30 -6.33
N GLY A 43 5.94 2.25 -5.67
CA GLY A 43 5.19 3.33 -6.31
C GLY A 43 3.77 2.95 -6.72
N GLU A 44 3.30 1.72 -6.48
CA GLU A 44 1.89 1.36 -6.67
C GLU A 44 1.04 1.90 -5.53
N TRP A 45 -0.10 2.50 -5.88
CA TRP A 45 -1.08 3.02 -4.92
C TRP A 45 -2.51 2.90 -5.45
N PHE A 46 -3.48 2.91 -4.54
CA PHE A 46 -4.89 3.02 -4.88
C PHE A 46 -5.69 3.72 -3.78
N GLU A 47 -6.91 4.13 -4.12
CA GLU A 47 -7.87 4.68 -3.17
C GLU A 47 -8.81 3.57 -2.70
N LEU A 48 -9.16 3.57 -1.42
CA LEU A 48 -10.04 2.60 -0.78
C LEU A 48 -11.14 3.29 0.04
N ASP A 49 -12.17 2.54 0.38
CA ASP A 49 -13.22 3.04 1.26
C ASP A 49 -12.70 3.19 2.72
N GLN A 50 -13.43 4.01 3.49
CA GLN A 50 -13.11 4.22 4.90
C GLN A 50 -13.13 2.91 5.68
N ALA A 51 -14.11 2.04 5.41
CA ALA A 51 -14.26 0.78 6.12
C ALA A 51 -13.04 -0.14 5.93
N GLY A 52 -12.45 -0.17 4.73
CA GLY A 52 -11.23 -0.90 4.43
C GLY A 52 -10.01 -0.29 5.13
N HIS A 53 -9.90 1.03 5.15
CA HIS A 53 -8.83 1.73 5.88
C HIS A 53 -8.89 1.44 7.37
N ASP A 54 -10.05 1.62 7.99
CA ASP A 54 -10.26 1.44 9.43
C ASP A 54 -10.07 -0.04 9.82
N TYR A 55 -10.56 -0.97 8.99
CA TYR A 55 -10.30 -2.40 9.18
C TYR A 55 -8.80 -2.73 9.21
N MET A 56 -8.02 -2.15 8.29
CA MET A 56 -6.56 -2.38 8.24
C MET A 56 -5.82 -1.72 9.39
N PHE A 57 -6.37 -0.65 9.97
CA PHE A 57 -5.84 -0.03 11.18
C PHE A 57 -6.05 -0.90 12.43
N GLU A 58 -7.21 -1.54 12.53
CA GLU A 58 -7.60 -2.33 13.71
C GLU A 58 -7.05 -3.76 13.73
N ILE A 59 -6.63 -4.30 12.59
CA ILE A 59 -6.25 -5.73 12.49
C ILE A 59 -5.00 -6.08 13.31
N LEU A 60 -3.99 -5.21 13.32
CA LEU A 60 -2.72 -5.41 14.03
C LEU A 60 -2.15 -4.05 14.45
N PRO A 61 -1.39 -3.98 15.58
CA PRO A 61 -0.67 -2.77 15.95
C PRO A 61 0.26 -2.34 14.80
N PRO A 62 0.17 -1.07 14.35
CA PRO A 62 0.97 -0.60 13.23
C PRO A 62 2.46 -0.63 13.58
N LEU A 63 3.30 -0.85 12.57
CA LEU A 63 4.75 -0.77 12.70
C LEU A 63 5.17 0.64 13.13
N TRP A 64 4.49 1.63 12.56
CA TRP A 64 4.72 3.04 12.78
C TRP A 64 3.46 3.84 12.42
N MET A 65 3.28 4.96 13.09
CA MET A 65 2.24 5.95 12.81
C MET A 65 2.82 7.36 12.86
N ARG A 66 2.39 8.23 11.95
CA ARG A 66 2.66 9.66 12.03
C ARG A 66 1.54 10.44 11.37
N GLY A 67 0.85 11.26 12.17
CA GLY A 67 -0.32 12.00 11.70
C GLY A 67 -1.38 11.04 11.16
N GLU A 68 -1.90 11.37 9.98
CA GLU A 68 -2.97 10.63 9.29
C GLU A 68 -2.46 9.43 8.46
N MET A 69 -1.32 8.84 8.85
CA MET A 69 -0.69 7.74 8.13
C MET A 69 -0.15 6.67 9.08
N PHE A 70 -0.28 5.40 8.67
CA PHE A 70 0.29 4.26 9.37
C PHE A 70 0.88 3.22 8.41
N ALA A 71 1.85 2.46 8.89
CA ALA A 71 2.46 1.34 8.18
C ALA A 71 2.10 0.01 8.83
N MET A 72 1.81 -1.00 8.02
CA MET A 72 1.58 -2.36 8.49
C MET A 72 2.87 -2.97 9.04
N ARG A 73 2.74 -3.84 10.05
CA ARG A 73 3.86 -4.61 10.62
C ARG A 73 4.33 -5.77 9.75
N GLU A 74 3.48 -6.21 8.83
CA GLU A 74 3.79 -7.29 7.90
C GLU A 74 4.51 -6.75 6.66
N PHE A 75 5.61 -7.40 6.31
CA PHE A 75 6.38 -7.09 5.11
C PHE A 75 5.90 -7.97 3.96
N LEU A 76 5.71 -7.36 2.79
CA LEU A 76 5.31 -8.08 1.57
C LEU A 76 6.48 -8.83 0.93
N THR A 77 7.63 -8.17 0.82
CA THR A 77 8.89 -8.72 0.32
C THR A 77 10.03 -7.78 0.70
N GLY A 78 11.18 -8.33 1.10
CA GLY A 78 12.31 -7.52 1.58
C GLY A 78 11.90 -6.49 2.63
N SER A 79 12.09 -5.22 2.29
CA SER A 79 11.76 -4.04 3.11
C SER A 79 10.43 -3.34 2.74
N ILE A 80 9.66 -3.91 1.81
CA ILE A 80 8.39 -3.33 1.36
C ILE A 80 7.27 -3.64 2.37
N THR A 81 6.58 -2.60 2.83
CA THR A 81 5.36 -2.70 3.64
C THR A 81 4.21 -1.88 3.06
N SER A 82 2.98 -2.28 3.39
CA SER A 82 1.77 -1.51 3.11
C SER A 82 1.69 -0.28 4.01
N ILE A 83 1.41 0.88 3.42
CA ILE A 83 1.09 2.11 4.13
C ILE A 83 -0.33 2.56 3.79
N PHE A 84 -0.97 3.19 4.75
CA PHE A 84 -2.31 3.75 4.62
C PHE A 84 -2.30 5.22 4.98
N LEU A 85 -3.01 6.05 4.22
CA LEU A 85 -3.08 7.48 4.40
C LEU A 85 -4.52 7.97 4.39
N THR A 86 -4.82 8.90 5.28
CA THR A 86 -6.03 9.72 5.26
C THR A 86 -5.65 11.14 4.82
N LEU A 87 -6.20 11.60 3.69
CA LEU A 87 -5.92 12.93 3.15
C LEU A 87 -7.21 13.72 2.96
N ARG A 88 -7.13 15.02 3.16
CA ARG A 88 -8.21 15.95 2.79
C ARG A 88 -7.92 16.55 1.42
N ILE A 89 -8.76 16.22 0.44
CA ILE A 89 -8.65 16.71 -0.95
C ILE A 89 -9.99 17.32 -1.32
N ASP A 90 -9.98 18.56 -1.81
CA ASP A 90 -11.19 19.31 -2.18
C ASP A 90 -12.26 19.33 -1.06
N GLY A 91 -11.81 19.50 0.18
CA GLY A 91 -12.68 19.52 1.37
C GLY A 91 -13.18 18.17 1.86
N ARG A 92 -12.96 17.08 1.11
CA ARG A 92 -13.40 15.71 1.43
C ARG A 92 -12.25 14.88 1.99
N ILE A 93 -12.56 14.06 2.99
CA ILE A 93 -11.64 13.04 3.51
C ILE A 93 -11.62 11.86 2.53
N ARG A 94 -10.43 11.39 2.18
CA ARG A 94 -10.21 10.27 1.28
C ARG A 94 -9.10 9.38 1.83
N TYR A 95 -9.19 8.09 1.53
CA TYR A 95 -8.33 7.06 2.10
C TYR A 95 -7.52 6.41 0.99
N PHE A 96 -6.24 6.20 1.24
CA PHE A 96 -5.30 5.67 0.26
C PHE A 96 -4.47 4.54 0.85
N HIS A 97 -4.12 3.61 -0.01
CA HIS A 97 -3.11 2.60 0.24
C HIS A 97 -1.97 2.79 -0.76
N GLY A 98 -0.75 2.56 -0.30
CA GLY A 98 0.42 2.40 -1.15
C GLY A 98 1.45 1.49 -0.52
N TYR A 99 2.54 1.25 -1.24
CA TYR A 99 3.68 0.51 -0.71
C TYR A 99 4.86 1.44 -0.42
N CYS A 100 5.49 1.24 0.73
CA CYS A 100 6.70 1.94 1.14
C CYS A 100 7.86 0.96 1.27
N ASP A 101 9.01 1.34 0.72
CA ASP A 101 10.27 0.66 0.94
C ASP A 101 10.99 1.27 2.14
N LEU A 102 11.04 0.55 3.27
CA LEU A 102 11.67 1.08 4.48
C LEU A 102 13.21 1.11 4.41
N ALA A 103 13.82 0.48 3.40
CA ALA A 103 15.26 0.56 3.16
C ALA A 103 15.64 1.78 2.32
N ASP A 104 14.66 2.40 1.64
CA ASP A 104 14.89 3.61 0.84
C ASP A 104 15.24 4.79 1.73
N LYS A 105 16.38 5.44 1.45
CA LYS A 105 16.92 6.54 2.27
C LYS A 105 16.52 7.93 1.76
N GLY A 106 15.81 8.00 0.61
CA GLY A 106 15.53 9.26 -0.09
C GLY A 106 16.69 9.69 -0.98
#